data_AF-A0A7C5K1R1-F1
#
_entry.id   AF-A0A7C5K1R1-F1
#
_cell.length_a   1.000
_cell.length_b   1.000
_cell.length_c   1.000
_cell.angle_alpha   90.00
_cell.angle_beta   90.00
_cell.angle_gamma   90.00
#
_symmetry.space_group_name_H-M   'P 1'
#
loop_
_entity.id
_entity.type
_entity.pdbx_description
1 polymer ?
#
loop_
_entity_poly.entity_id
_entity_poly.type
_entity_poly.pdbx_seq_one_letter_code
_entity_poly.pdbx_strand_id
1 'polypeptide(L)' 'TPGLVSELKKQLEKRGLVKVRILKNYLQDRDRFQVAQGLAAKAGAVLVEVKGMVATYYKHNIRNSSEENNKR' A
#
# COMPACT_ATOMS: atom_id res chain seq x y z
N THR A 1 0.93 -3.94 12.52
CA THR A 1 1.13 -3.07 13.70
C THR A 1 0.77 -1.64 13.33
N PRO A 2 0.44 -0.76 14.29
CA PRO A 2 0.09 0.64 14.00
C PRO A 2 1.21 1.40 13.25
N GLY A 3 2.48 1.18 13.63
CA GLY A 3 3.63 1.80 12.97
C GLY A 3 3.75 1.46 11.49
N LEU A 4 3.52 0.20 11.10
CA LEU A 4 3.54 -0.22 9.69
C LEU A 4 2.46 0.50 8.86
N VAL A 5 1.26 0.67 9.41
CA VAL A 5 0.16 1.35 8.71
C VAL A 5 0.49 2.82 8.52
N SER A 6 1.09 3.48 9.52
CA SER A 6 1.53 4.87 9.42
C SER A 6 2.59 5.04 8.31
N GLU A 7 3.58 4.16 8.29
CA GLU A 7 4.63 4.20 7.26
C GLU A 7 4.05 3.93 5.86
N LEU A 8 3.14 2.96 5.72
CA LEU A 8 2.47 2.70 4.45
C LEU A 8 1.69 3.93 3.96
N LYS A 9 0.94 4.60 4.84
CA LYS A 9 0.23 5.86 4.49
C LYS A 9 1.20 6.93 4.00
N LYS A 10 2.28 7.16 4.74
CA LYS A 10 3.32 8.14 4.38
C LYS A 10 3.95 7.84 3.03
N GLN A 11 4.28 6.57 2.75
CA GLN A 11 4.85 6.17 1.47
C GLN A 11 3.85 6.29 0.32
N LEU A 12 2.57 5.96 0.56
CA LEU A 12 1.49 6.12 -0.43
C LEU A 12 1.23 7.59 -0.76
N GLU A 13 1.27 8.48 0.23
CA GLU A 13 1.15 9.92 -0.01
C GLU A 13 2.33 10.46 -0.82
N LYS A 14 3.55 9.97 -0.56
CA LYS A 14 4.73 10.43 -1.30
C LYS A 14 4.78 9.89 -2.74
N ARG A 15 4.42 8.63 -2.95
CA ARG A 15 4.70 7.89 -4.19
C ARG A 15 3.47 7.53 -5.02
N GLY A 16 2.27 7.60 -4.44
CA GLY A 16 1.01 7.15 -5.06
C GLY A 16 0.86 5.62 -5.16
N LEU A 17 1.95 4.89 -5.38
CA LEU A 17 1.98 3.42 -5.51
C LEU A 17 3.05 2.81 -4.61
N VAL A 18 2.70 1.79 -3.84
CA VAL A 18 3.62 1.10 -2.91
C VAL A 18 3.41 -0.40 -2.95
N LYS A 19 4.50 -1.16 -3.01
CA LYS A 19 4.49 -2.63 -2.86
C LYS A 19 4.93 -2.99 -1.46
N VAL A 20 4.18 -3.88 -0.79
CA VAL A 20 4.50 -4.38 0.55
C VAL A 20 4.65 -5.89 0.49
N ARG A 21 5.79 -6.39 0.98
CA ARG A 21 6.02 -7.82 1.15
C ARG A 21 5.49 -8.26 2.52
N ILE A 22 4.54 -9.19 2.51
CA ILE A 22 4.03 -9.86 3.70
C ILE A 22 4.98 -11.02 4.01
N LEU A 23 5.50 -11.06 5.22
CA LEU A 23 6.43 -12.12 5.63
C LEU A 23 5.67 -13.42 5.88
N LYS A 24 6.29 -14.57 5.53
CA LYS A 24 5.69 -15.90 5.64
C LYS A 24 5.23 -16.24 7.07
N ASN A 25 6.01 -15.84 8.08
CA ASN A 25 5.67 -16.05 9.49
C ASN A 25 4.42 -15.27 9.93
N TYR A 26 4.15 -14.11 9.31
CA TYR A 26 2.93 -13.35 9.58
C TYR A 26 1.68 -13.98 8.97
N LEU A 27 1.86 -14.83 7.95
CA LEU A 27 0.80 -15.49 7.20
C LEU A 27 0.41 -16.88 7.69
N GLN A 28 1.09 -17.44 8.72
CA GLN A 28 0.92 -18.85 9.12
C GLN A 28 -0.52 -19.35 9.07
N ASP A 29 -1.42 -18.73 9.84
CA ASP A 29 -2.84 -19.08 9.90
C ASP A 29 -3.74 -18.04 9.20
N ARG A 30 -3.15 -17.11 8.44
CA ARG A 30 -3.85 -15.96 7.86
C ARG A 30 -3.88 -16.04 6.36
N ASP A 31 -5.07 -15.83 5.79
CA ASP A 31 -5.17 -15.69 4.34
C ASP A 31 -4.50 -14.40 3.86
N ARG A 32 -3.67 -14.53 2.81
CA ARG A 32 -2.88 -13.42 2.28
C ARG A 32 -3.74 -12.31 1.69
N PHE A 33 -4.87 -12.64 1.07
CA PHE A 33 -5.77 -11.66 0.48
C PHE A 33 -6.50 -10.91 1.60
N GLN A 34 -6.94 -11.61 2.64
CA GLN A 34 -7.54 -10.97 3.82
C GLN A 34 -6.58 -10.01 4.51
N VAL A 35 -5.31 -10.41 4.68
CA VAL A 35 -4.27 -9.52 5.25
C VAL A 35 -4.07 -8.29 4.38
N ALA A 36 -3.95 -8.47 3.05
CA ALA A 36 -3.76 -7.37 2.12
C ALA A 36 -4.96 -6.41 2.11
N GLN A 37 -6.18 -6.94 2.04
CA GLN A 37 -7.42 -6.18 2.08
C GLN A 37 -7.54 -5.37 3.38
N GLY A 38 -7.22 -5.99 4.52
CA GLY A 38 -7.23 -5.33 5.82
C GLY A 38 -6.18 -4.22 5.93
N LEU A 39 -5.03 -4.38 5.29
CA LEU A 39 -4.00 -3.34 5.22
C LEU A 39 -4.46 -2.16 4.36
N ALA A 40 -5.08 -2.43 3.21
CA ALA A 40 -5.66 -1.42 2.32
C ALA A 40 -6.72 -0.58 3.06
N ALA A 41 -7.66 -1.24 3.75
CA ALA A 41 -8.70 -0.57 4.52
C ALA A 41 -8.11 0.34 5.62
N LYS A 42 -7.13 -0.17 6.39
CA LYS A 42 -6.46 0.62 7.45
C LYS A 42 -5.64 1.79 6.88
N ALA A 43 -5.06 1.62 5.69
CA ALA A 43 -4.28 2.65 5.01
C ALA A 43 -5.14 3.68 4.26
N GLY A 44 -6.42 3.40 4.02
CA GLY A 44 -7.26 4.23 3.14
C GLY A 44 -6.73 4.21 1.70
N ALA A 45 -6.38 3.02 1.22
CA ALA A 45 -5.76 2.79 -0.08
C ALA A 45 -6.51 1.71 -0.85
N VAL A 46 -6.29 1.65 -2.16
CA VAL A 46 -6.81 0.60 -3.04
C VAL A 46 -5.79 -0.52 -3.13
N LEU A 47 -6.22 -1.76 -2.89
CA LEU A 47 -5.42 -2.95 -3.19
C LEU A 47 -5.51 -3.22 -4.70
N VAL A 48 -4.38 -3.11 -5.39
CA VAL A 48 -4.31 -3.28 -6.85
C VAL A 48 -4.12 -4.75 -7.22
N GLU A 49 -3.19 -5.43 -6.56
CA GLU A 49 -2.88 -6.83 -6.82
C GLU A 49 -2.23 -7.50 -5.60
N VAL A 50 -2.28 -8.84 -5.57
CA VAL A 50 -1.51 -9.68 -4.67
C VAL A 50 -0.80 -10.75 -5.50
N LYS A 51 0.53 -10.69 -5.57
CA LYS A 51 1.37 -11.66 -6.29
C LYS A 51 2.33 -12.34 -5.32
N GLY A 52 2.09 -13.62 -5.07
CA GLY A 52 2.83 -14.39 -4.07
C GLY A 52 2.68 -13.77 -2.67
N MET A 53 3.80 -13.28 -2.12
CA MET A 53 3.85 -12.61 -0.82
C MET A 53 3.84 -11.08 -0.91
N VAL A 54 3.67 -10.50 -2.11
CA VAL A 54 3.71 -9.05 -2.31
C VAL A 54 2.32 -8.53 -2.65
N ALA A 55 1.88 -7.50 -1.93
CA ALA A 55 0.65 -6.77 -2.20
C ALA A 55 0.98 -5.35 -2.69
N THR A 56 0.33 -4.93 -3.78
CA THR A 56 0.52 -3.60 -4.37
C THR A 56 -0.66 -2.71 -3.98
N TYR A 57 -0.38 -1.54 -3.45
CA TYR A 57 -1.37 -0.56 -3.00
C TYR A 57 -1.24 0.74 -3.78
N TYR A 58 -2.38 1.35 -4.07
CA TYR A 58 -2.47 2.64 -4.73
C TYR A 58 -3.29 3.62 -3.88
N LYS A 59 -2.86 4.87 -3.84
CA LYS A 59 -3.65 5.99 -3.32
C LYS A 59 -3.49 7.15 -4.28
N HIS A 60 -4.61 7.63 -4.80
CA HIS A 60 -4.60 8.81 -5.65
C HIS A 60 -4.09 10.01 -4.85
N ASN A 61 -2.98 10.60 -5.27
CA ASN A 61 -2.43 11.78 -4.64
C ASN A 61 -2.63 12.98 -5.57
N ILE A 62 -3.50 13.90 -5.15
CA ILE A 62 -3.83 15.11 -5.91
C ILE A 62 -2.60 16.04 -6.03
N ARG A 63 -1.64 15.96 -5.09
CA ARG A 63 -0.48 16.87 -5.03
C ARG A 63 0.53 16.66 -6.16
N ASN A 64 0.78 15.41 -6.56
CA ASN A 64 1.79 15.09 -7.58
C ASN A 64 1.34 15.46 -9.00
N SER A 65 0.02 15.52 -9.25
CA SER A 65 -0.55 15.92 -10.55
C SER A 65 -0.15 17.35 -10.96
N SER A 66 0.10 18.22 -9.98
CA SER A 66 0.53 19.61 -10.19
C SER A 66 2.04 19.74 -10.40
N GLU A 67 2.86 18.92 -9.75
CA GLU A 67 4.33 18.96 -9.89
C GLU A 67 4.82 18.34 -11.20
N GLU A 68 4.09 17.38 -11.75
CA GLU A 68 4.44 16.72 -13.02
C GLU A 68 4.07 17.57 -14.25
N ASN A 69 3.07 18.47 -14.12
CA ASN A 69 2.71 19.43 -15.16
C ASN A 69 3.64 20.65 -15.23
N ASN A 70 4.34 20.99 -14.14
CA ASN A 70 5.27 22.13 -14.10
C ASN A 70 6.72 21.76 -14.51
N LYS A 71 6.95 20.51 -14.92
CA LYS A 71 8.24 19.98 -15.37
C LYS A 71 8.31 19.70 -16.88
N ARG A 72 7.27 20.05 -17.64
CA ARG A 72 7.21 19.91 -19.09
C ARG A 72 7.24 21.27 -19.78
#